data_AF-A0A061F8H7-F1
#
_entry.id   AF-A0A061F8H7-F1
#
_cell.length_a   1.000
_cell.length_b   1.000
_cell.length_c   1.000
_cell.angle_alpha   90.00
_cell.angle_beta   90.00
_cell.angle_gamma   90.00
#
_symmetry.space_group_name_H-M   'P 1'
#
loop_
_entity.id
_entity.type
_entity.pdbx_description
1 polymer ?
#
loop_
_entity_poly.entity_id
_entity_poly.type
_entity_poly.pdbx_seq_one_letter_code
_entity_poly.pdbx_strand_id
1 'polypeptide(L)'
;MESSFPNASPTLLGELPKETWWGFDLYNWEGFWFGSSFLSPVMAARSNFQASDDDVFLTSSMKTGTTWLKAIIPTIMNPKGRTNDDIDDPLLKHHPNDLLPSPELQLFMANPNPDPTSMPSPRLFRSHDTVVSLWHFMNSWATAMGKGPWKMNGAFESFCRGVHASGPFHDHVLSYWKESLRRPEKVLFLRYEDLKKDPMGQVKKLASFLGRPFAKEEEVDKVLWRYSLERLKNLEVNQNGVDP
;
A
#
# COMPACT_ATOMS: atom_id res chain seq x y z
N MET A 1 -16.52 -6.70 0.08
CA MET A 1 -16.97 -6.00 -1.14
C MET A 1 -17.06 -7.01 -2.27
N GLU A 2 -18.22 -7.14 -2.91
CA GLU A 2 -18.33 -7.90 -4.17
C GLU A 2 -17.60 -7.12 -5.28
N SER A 3 -16.65 -7.75 -5.98
CA SER A 3 -15.97 -7.12 -7.10
C SER A 3 -16.90 -7.02 -8.31
N SER A 4 -16.93 -5.88 -8.97
CA SER A 4 -17.58 -5.70 -10.27
C SER A 4 -16.78 -6.35 -11.41
N PHE A 5 -15.52 -6.70 -11.16
CA PHE A 5 -14.68 -7.44 -12.11
C PHE A 5 -15.10 -8.92 -12.18
N PRO A 6 -15.27 -9.48 -13.39
CA PRO A 6 -15.38 -10.92 -13.54
C PRO A 6 -14.08 -11.59 -13.04
N ASN A 7 -14.24 -12.65 -12.26
CA ASN A 7 -13.14 -13.54 -11.91
C ASN A 7 -12.39 -13.96 -13.18
N ALA A 8 -11.09 -14.22 -13.04
CA ALA A 8 -10.30 -14.79 -14.12
C ALA A 8 -11.01 -16.01 -14.73
N SER A 9 -11.00 -16.10 -16.06
CA SER A 9 -11.72 -17.17 -16.76
C SER A 9 -11.18 -18.54 -16.34
N PRO A 10 -12.02 -19.59 -16.30
CA PRO A 10 -11.54 -20.94 -15.96
C PRO A 10 -10.39 -21.40 -16.87
N THR A 11 -10.39 -20.98 -18.14
CA THR A 11 -9.30 -21.24 -19.09
C THR A 11 -7.99 -20.61 -18.63
N LEU A 12 -7.99 -19.32 -18.30
CA LEU A 12 -6.81 -18.61 -17.80
C LEU A 12 -6.29 -19.22 -16.49
N LEU A 13 -7.19 -19.53 -15.56
CA LEU A 13 -6.82 -20.16 -14.29
C LEU A 13 -6.20 -21.55 -14.47
N GLY A 14 -6.61 -22.30 -15.50
CA GLY A 14 -6.08 -23.63 -15.82
C GLY A 14 -4.67 -23.62 -16.40
N GLU A 15 -4.20 -22.48 -16.92
CA GLU A 15 -2.88 -22.33 -17.53
C GLU A 15 -1.79 -21.90 -16.52
N LEU A 16 -2.20 -21.32 -15.39
CA LEU A 16 -1.27 -20.80 -14.38
C LEU A 16 -0.92 -21.88 -13.35
N PRO A 17 0.36 -21.97 -12.89
CA PRO A 17 0.72 -22.81 -11.76
C PRO A 17 -0.14 -22.45 -10.54
N LYS A 18 -0.67 -23.45 -9.85
CA LYS A 18 -1.60 -23.26 -8.74
C LYS A 18 -1.07 -23.93 -7.48
N GLU A 19 -1.20 -23.24 -6.35
CA GLU A 19 -0.90 -23.75 -5.01
C GLU A 19 -2.05 -23.40 -4.07
N THR A 20 -2.34 -24.29 -3.14
CA THR A 20 -3.34 -24.02 -2.10
C THR A 20 -2.64 -23.42 -0.88
N TRP A 21 -2.90 -22.14 -0.64
CA TRP A 21 -2.43 -21.40 0.51
C TRP A 21 -3.57 -21.20 1.49
N TRP A 22 -3.56 -21.98 2.59
CA TRP A 22 -4.55 -21.88 3.68
C TRP A 22 -6.02 -22.04 3.25
N GLY A 23 -6.27 -22.89 2.27
CA GLY A 23 -7.61 -23.11 1.73
C GLY A 23 -8.05 -22.05 0.72
N PHE A 24 -7.15 -21.14 0.31
CA PHE A 24 -7.29 -20.31 -0.88
C PHE A 24 -6.40 -20.88 -1.98
N ASP A 25 -6.93 -20.94 -3.18
CA ASP A 25 -6.10 -21.20 -4.35
C ASP A 25 -5.41 -19.90 -4.76
N LEU A 26 -4.08 -19.96 -4.83
CA LEU A 26 -3.24 -18.94 -5.41
C LEU A 26 -2.72 -19.44 -6.76
N TYR A 27 -2.58 -18.51 -7.68
CA TYR A 27 -2.13 -18.73 -9.04
C TYR A 27 -0.87 -17.90 -9.27
N ASN A 28 0.18 -18.54 -9.77
CA ASN A 28 1.42 -17.86 -10.09
C ASN A 28 1.29 -17.18 -11.45
N TRP A 29 1.40 -15.86 -11.46
CA TRP A 29 1.46 -15.06 -12.67
C TRP A 29 2.71 -14.17 -12.61
N GLU A 30 3.61 -14.38 -13.57
CA GLU A 30 4.92 -13.70 -13.66
C GLU A 30 5.80 -13.81 -12.41
N GLY A 31 5.79 -14.98 -11.78
CA GLY A 31 6.61 -15.23 -10.60
C GLY A 31 5.95 -14.81 -9.29
N PHE A 32 4.82 -14.10 -9.32
CA PHE A 32 4.08 -13.68 -8.12
C PHE A 32 2.76 -14.43 -7.95
N TRP A 33 2.33 -14.62 -6.70
CA TRP A 33 1.14 -15.41 -6.37
C TRP A 33 -0.09 -14.54 -6.08
N PHE A 34 -1.17 -14.76 -6.83
CA PHE A 34 -2.42 -13.99 -6.71
C PHE A 34 -3.61 -14.91 -6.46
N GLY A 35 -4.58 -14.43 -5.66
CA GLY A 35 -5.90 -15.06 -5.61
C GLY A 35 -6.65 -14.87 -6.94
N SER A 36 -7.56 -15.78 -7.26
CA SER A 36 -8.30 -15.77 -8.54
C SER A 36 -9.01 -14.44 -8.84
N SER A 37 -9.53 -13.76 -7.81
CA SER A 37 -10.21 -12.48 -7.92
C SER A 37 -9.28 -11.31 -8.24
N PHE A 38 -7.96 -11.46 -8.01
CA PHE A 38 -6.97 -10.40 -8.22
C PHE A 38 -6.23 -10.50 -9.55
N LEU A 39 -6.24 -11.67 -10.20
CA LEU A 39 -5.56 -11.85 -11.49
C LEU A 39 -6.09 -10.89 -12.56
N SER A 40 -7.40 -10.87 -12.83
CA SER A 40 -7.96 -10.01 -13.87
C SER A 40 -7.67 -8.53 -13.62
N PRO A 41 -7.89 -7.98 -12.39
CA PRO A 41 -7.52 -6.59 -12.10
C PRO A 41 -6.03 -6.29 -12.26
N VAL A 42 -5.13 -7.14 -11.78
CA VAL A 42 -3.67 -6.91 -11.88
C VAL A 42 -3.22 -6.98 -13.35
N MET A 43 -3.72 -7.94 -14.12
CA MET A 43 -3.44 -8.07 -15.55
C MET A 43 -3.95 -6.85 -16.34
N ALA A 44 -5.14 -6.36 -16.00
CA ALA A 44 -5.72 -5.16 -16.60
C ALA A 44 -4.91 -3.91 -16.24
N ALA A 45 -4.55 -3.74 -14.97
CA ALA A 45 -3.71 -2.63 -14.51
C ALA A 45 -2.37 -2.63 -15.26
N ARG A 46 -1.71 -3.78 -15.38
CA ARG A 46 -0.45 -3.90 -16.12
C ARG A 46 -0.58 -3.54 -17.60
N SER A 47 -1.69 -3.90 -18.24
CA SER A 47 -1.88 -3.68 -19.68
C SER A 47 -2.33 -2.26 -20.00
N ASN A 48 -3.11 -1.65 -19.11
CA ASN A 48 -3.88 -0.44 -19.41
C ASN A 48 -3.45 0.79 -18.60
N PHE A 49 -2.72 0.63 -17.49
CA PHE A 49 -2.30 1.76 -16.68
C PHE A 49 -1.23 2.59 -17.41
N GLN A 50 -1.53 3.87 -17.65
CA GLN A 50 -0.59 4.83 -18.23
C GLN A 50 -0.06 5.75 -17.12
N ALA A 51 1.19 5.50 -16.75
CA ALA A 51 1.92 6.33 -15.80
C ALA A 51 2.18 7.72 -16.40
N SER A 52 2.11 8.73 -15.54
CA SER A 52 2.57 10.09 -15.82
C SER A 52 3.90 10.34 -15.10
N ASP A 53 4.70 11.28 -15.61
CA ASP A 53 6.04 11.57 -15.06
C ASP A 53 6.03 12.14 -13.64
N ASP A 54 4.89 12.65 -13.19
CA ASP A 54 4.64 13.23 -11.89
C ASP A 54 3.95 12.27 -10.90
N ASP A 55 3.63 11.04 -11.31
CA ASP A 55 3.01 10.05 -10.43
C ASP A 55 3.95 9.65 -9.29
N VAL A 56 3.38 9.49 -8.09
CA VAL A 56 4.09 9.01 -6.90
C VAL A 56 3.47 7.71 -6.42
N PHE A 57 4.29 6.65 -6.44
CA PHE A 57 3.91 5.33 -5.94
C PHE A 57 4.51 5.09 -4.56
N LEU A 58 3.65 4.83 -3.57
CA LEU A 58 4.04 4.30 -2.26
C LEU A 58 3.97 2.76 -2.30
N THR A 59 5.07 2.14 -2.68
CA THR A 59 5.18 0.67 -2.67
C THR A 59 5.66 0.23 -1.32
N SER A 60 4.93 -0.68 -0.68
CA SER A 60 5.24 -1.05 0.69
C SER A 60 4.81 -2.45 1.02
N SER A 61 5.22 -2.86 2.19
CA SER A 61 4.90 -4.12 2.78
C SER A 61 3.79 -3.90 3.83
N MET A 62 2.79 -4.79 3.95
CA MET A 62 1.61 -4.59 4.79
C MET A 62 2.07 -4.34 6.22
N LYS A 63 1.60 -3.24 6.81
CA LYS A 63 1.96 -2.80 8.17
C LYS A 63 3.45 -2.50 8.42
N THR A 64 4.28 -2.24 7.40
CA THR A 64 5.61 -1.61 7.57
C THR A 64 5.54 -0.09 7.75
N GLY A 65 4.53 0.41 8.49
CA GLY A 65 4.32 1.84 8.69
C GLY A 65 3.55 2.56 7.58
N THR A 66 2.77 1.85 6.76
CA THR A 66 2.02 2.44 5.65
C THR A 66 1.03 3.52 6.08
N THR A 67 0.39 3.40 7.24
CA THR A 67 -0.53 4.44 7.73
C THR A 67 0.19 5.77 7.93
N TRP A 68 1.44 5.73 8.38
CA TRP A 68 2.27 6.93 8.53
C TRP A 68 2.63 7.53 7.18
N LEU A 69 3.20 6.74 6.26
CA LEU A 69 3.56 7.24 4.94
C LEU A 69 2.32 7.70 4.15
N LYS A 70 1.16 7.09 4.39
CA LYS A 70 -0.12 7.48 3.81
C LYS A 70 -0.64 8.83 4.31
N ALA A 71 -0.28 9.22 5.51
CA ALA A 71 -0.58 10.54 6.04
C ALA A 71 0.47 11.56 5.58
N ILE A 72 1.76 11.20 5.68
CA ILE A 72 2.89 12.10 5.43
C ILE A 72 2.96 12.55 3.97
N ILE A 73 2.84 11.62 3.01
CA ILE A 73 3.03 11.94 1.58
C ILE A 73 1.99 12.98 1.12
N PRO A 74 0.67 12.81 1.33
CA PRO A 74 -0.30 13.84 0.99
C PRO A 74 -0.05 15.19 1.68
N THR A 75 0.36 15.20 2.96
CA THR A 75 0.69 16.44 3.67
C THR A 75 1.92 17.14 3.08
N ILE A 76 2.95 16.39 2.68
CA ILE A 76 4.12 16.95 2.00
C ILE A 76 3.70 17.51 0.63
N MET A 77 2.87 16.80 -0.13
CA MET A 77 2.48 17.20 -1.47
C MET A 77 1.48 18.36 -1.49
N ASN A 78 0.73 18.58 -0.41
CA ASN A 78 -0.20 19.71 -0.26
C ASN A 78 0.53 20.99 0.22
N PRO A 79 0.66 22.04 -0.62
CA PRO A 79 1.34 23.28 -0.23
C PRO A 79 0.61 24.05 0.88
N LYS A 80 -0.72 23.92 0.98
CA LYS A 80 -1.56 24.64 1.97
C LYS A 80 -1.63 23.93 3.31
N GLY A 81 -1.54 22.60 3.34
CA GLY A 81 -1.55 21.80 4.58
C GLY A 81 -0.33 21.96 5.49
N ARG A 82 0.64 22.78 5.07
CA ARG A 82 1.86 23.13 5.82
C ARG A 82 1.68 24.35 6.74
N THR A 83 0.55 25.04 6.66
CA THR A 83 0.24 26.21 7.51
C THR A 83 -0.29 25.78 8.89
N ASN A 84 -0.40 26.75 9.81
CA ASN A 84 -0.76 26.55 11.22
C ASN A 84 -2.22 26.12 11.44
N ASP A 85 -3.05 26.19 10.40
CA ASP A 85 -4.49 26.04 10.56
C ASP A 85 -4.90 24.64 10.09
N ASP A 86 -5.76 23.99 10.87
CA ASP A 86 -6.29 22.65 10.57
C ASP A 86 -7.33 22.65 9.44
N ILE A 87 -7.76 23.83 8.97
CA ILE A 87 -8.84 24.03 7.98
C ILE A 87 -8.62 23.23 6.68
N ASP A 88 -7.35 23.08 6.28
CA ASP A 88 -6.94 22.43 5.02
C ASP A 88 -6.27 21.07 5.23
N ASP A 89 -6.38 20.45 6.42
CA ASP A 89 -5.83 19.10 6.66
C ASP A 89 -6.70 18.03 5.95
N PRO A 90 -6.18 17.32 4.94
CA PRO A 90 -6.92 16.26 4.27
C PRO A 90 -7.30 15.11 5.22
N LEU A 91 -6.54 14.90 6.31
CA LEU A 91 -6.79 13.84 7.28
C LEU A 91 -7.98 14.12 8.21
N LEU A 92 -8.49 15.36 8.23
CA LEU A 92 -9.74 15.67 8.92
C LEU A 92 -10.97 15.34 8.08
N LYS A 93 -10.80 15.27 6.75
CA LYS A 93 -11.89 15.11 5.78
C LYS A 93 -11.96 13.71 5.20
N HIS A 94 -10.84 13.00 5.16
CA HIS A 94 -10.71 11.70 4.50
C HIS A 94 -9.88 10.72 5.35
N HIS A 95 -10.24 9.44 5.27
CA HIS A 95 -9.44 8.38 5.89
C HIS A 95 -8.12 8.22 5.11
N PRO A 96 -6.97 7.89 5.76
CA PRO A 96 -5.68 7.75 5.05
C PRO A 96 -5.67 6.74 3.90
N ASN A 97 -6.60 5.76 3.89
CA ASN A 97 -6.74 4.82 2.78
C ASN A 97 -7.42 5.43 1.53
N ASP A 98 -8.14 6.53 1.69
CA ASP A 98 -8.82 7.23 0.58
C ASP A 98 -7.84 8.16 -0.15
N LEU A 99 -6.80 8.63 0.56
CA LEU A 99 -5.79 9.55 0.02
C LEU A 99 -4.73 8.86 -0.84
N LEU A 100 -4.55 7.55 -0.68
CA LEU A 100 -3.64 6.72 -1.48
C LEU A 100 -4.37 5.43 -1.85
N PRO A 101 -5.22 5.44 -2.89
CA PRO A 101 -5.87 4.23 -3.35
C PRO A 101 -4.83 3.23 -3.89
N SER A 102 -5.06 1.94 -3.66
CA SER A 102 -4.34 0.89 -4.41
C SER A 102 -4.92 0.78 -5.80
N PRO A 103 -4.11 0.87 -6.88
CA PRO A 103 -4.60 0.69 -8.24
C PRO A 103 -5.38 -0.61 -8.38
N GLU A 104 -4.89 -1.72 -7.85
CA GLU A 104 -5.46 -3.06 -8.04
C GLU A 104 -6.79 -3.22 -7.29
N LEU A 105 -6.85 -2.87 -6.00
CA LEU A 105 -8.01 -3.16 -5.13
C LEU A 105 -9.08 -2.05 -5.12
N GLN A 106 -8.71 -0.80 -5.35
CA GLN A 106 -9.62 0.34 -5.18
C GLN A 106 -9.98 1.02 -6.50
N LEU A 107 -9.11 0.96 -7.51
CA LEU A 107 -9.43 1.48 -8.85
C LEU A 107 -9.93 0.36 -9.74
N PHE A 108 -9.05 -0.58 -10.09
CA PHE A 108 -9.36 -1.61 -11.07
C PHE A 108 -10.39 -2.60 -10.53
N MET A 109 -10.30 -3.13 -9.31
CA MET A 109 -11.33 -4.04 -8.77
C MET A 109 -12.74 -3.44 -8.70
N ALA A 110 -12.86 -2.11 -8.59
CA ALA A 110 -14.14 -1.39 -8.55
C ALA A 110 -14.64 -0.96 -9.94
N ASN A 111 -13.73 -0.59 -10.85
CA ASN A 111 -14.04 -0.18 -12.21
C ASN A 111 -12.98 -0.74 -13.20
N PRO A 112 -13.38 -1.57 -14.18
CA PRO A 112 -12.48 -2.11 -15.21
C PRO A 112 -11.72 -1.10 -16.06
N ASN A 113 -12.29 0.08 -16.26
CA ASN A 113 -11.67 1.18 -16.99
C ASN A 113 -11.76 2.43 -16.11
N PRO A 114 -10.99 2.50 -15.01
CA PRO A 114 -10.96 3.70 -14.20
C PRO A 114 -10.36 4.82 -15.06
N ASP A 115 -10.87 6.03 -14.92
CA ASP A 115 -10.26 7.22 -15.52
C ASP A 115 -9.39 7.91 -14.45
N PRO A 116 -8.10 7.55 -14.34
CA PRO A 116 -7.20 8.15 -13.35
C PRO A 116 -6.83 9.59 -13.72
N THR A 117 -7.24 10.13 -14.87
CA THR A 117 -7.00 11.54 -15.23
C THR A 117 -7.87 12.51 -14.44
N SER A 118 -8.98 12.02 -13.88
CA SER A 118 -9.84 12.78 -12.96
C SER A 118 -9.21 13.03 -11.58
N MET A 119 -8.12 12.32 -11.25
CA MET A 119 -7.42 12.49 -9.97
C MET A 119 -6.54 13.74 -9.98
N PRO A 120 -6.44 14.49 -8.87
CA PRO A 120 -5.55 15.63 -8.78
C PRO A 120 -4.09 15.21 -8.94
N SER A 121 -3.34 15.95 -9.75
CA SER A 121 -1.90 15.78 -9.93
C SER A 121 -1.12 16.43 -8.76
N PRO A 122 -0.06 15.78 -8.24
CA PRO A 122 0.44 14.45 -8.63
C PRO A 122 -0.40 13.32 -8.03
N ARG A 123 -0.59 12.24 -8.80
CA ARG A 123 -1.42 11.10 -8.39
C ARG A 123 -0.66 10.22 -7.39
N LEU A 124 -1.35 9.80 -6.33
CA LEU A 124 -0.77 9.07 -5.20
C LEU A 124 -1.35 7.64 -5.13
N PHE A 125 -0.50 6.61 -5.22
CA PHE A 125 -0.92 5.20 -5.21
C PHE A 125 -0.20 4.36 -4.14
N ARG A 126 -0.74 3.16 -3.79
CA ARG A 126 -0.11 2.22 -2.83
C ARG A 126 -0.05 0.75 -3.25
N SER A 127 0.91 -0.01 -2.71
CA SER A 127 1.03 -1.50 -2.77
C SER A 127 1.51 -2.10 -1.41
N HIS A 128 1.28 -3.39 -1.10
CA HIS A 128 1.30 -4.04 0.25
C HIS A 128 1.92 -5.47 0.28
N ASP A 129 2.63 -5.89 1.39
CA ASP A 129 2.92 -7.28 1.94
C ASP A 129 3.85 -7.49 3.22
N THR A 130 3.44 -8.13 4.35
CA THR A 130 4.37 -8.75 5.38
C THR A 130 3.76 -9.94 6.12
N VAL A 131 4.58 -10.89 6.62
CA VAL A 131 4.16 -12.21 7.19
C VAL A 131 3.30 -12.16 8.43
N VAL A 132 3.81 -11.59 9.53
CA VAL A 132 3.20 -11.75 10.86
C VAL A 132 1.88 -10.99 10.89
N SER A 133 1.86 -9.81 10.25
CA SER A 133 0.64 -9.06 10.08
C SER A 133 -0.32 -9.71 9.08
N LEU A 134 0.16 -10.24 7.95
CA LEU A 134 -0.68 -10.99 7.02
C LEU A 134 -1.32 -12.17 7.74
N TRP A 135 -0.58 -12.88 8.58
CA TRP A 135 -1.11 -13.99 9.37
C TRP A 135 -2.23 -13.56 10.33
N HIS A 136 -2.02 -12.49 11.11
CA HIS A 136 -3.07 -11.97 12.01
C HIS A 136 -4.29 -11.45 11.25
N PHE A 137 -4.10 -10.68 10.18
CA PHE A 137 -5.16 -10.15 9.33
C PHE A 137 -5.96 -11.29 8.68
N MET A 138 -5.26 -12.21 8.03
CA MET A 138 -5.86 -13.37 7.39
C MET A 138 -6.61 -14.22 8.41
N ASN A 139 -6.07 -14.46 9.61
CA ASN A 139 -6.78 -15.20 10.65
C ASN A 139 -8.03 -14.48 11.19
N SER A 140 -8.00 -13.16 11.31
CA SER A 140 -9.19 -12.38 11.70
C SER A 140 -10.30 -12.55 10.66
N TRP A 141 -9.97 -12.40 9.37
CA TRP A 141 -10.88 -12.59 8.26
C TRP A 141 -11.36 -14.06 8.14
N ALA A 142 -10.46 -15.02 8.32
CA ALA A 142 -10.77 -16.46 8.33
C ALA A 142 -11.79 -16.80 9.41
N THR A 143 -11.60 -16.24 10.60
CA THR A 143 -12.48 -16.47 11.75
C THR A 143 -13.86 -15.88 11.45
N ALA A 144 -13.92 -14.69 10.87
CA ALA A 144 -15.19 -14.08 10.42
C ALA A 144 -15.91 -14.92 9.35
N MET A 145 -15.17 -15.66 8.51
CA MET A 145 -15.72 -16.58 7.51
C MET A 145 -15.89 -18.03 7.99
N GLY A 146 -15.61 -18.34 9.25
CA GLY A 146 -15.67 -19.71 9.79
C GLY A 146 -14.63 -20.67 9.22
N LYS A 147 -13.55 -20.16 8.62
CA LYS A 147 -12.46 -20.94 7.98
C LYS A 147 -11.16 -20.97 8.80
N GLY A 148 -11.12 -20.36 9.97
CA GLY A 148 -9.93 -20.22 10.82
C GLY A 148 -10.06 -20.86 12.21
N PRO A 149 -9.01 -20.74 13.06
CA PRO A 149 -7.72 -20.08 12.79
C PRO A 149 -6.67 -21.02 12.18
N TRP A 150 -5.79 -20.48 11.32
CA TRP A 150 -4.62 -21.19 10.78
C TRP A 150 -3.40 -21.06 11.69
N LYS A 151 -2.60 -22.13 11.77
CA LYS A 151 -1.39 -22.18 12.61
C LYS A 151 -0.25 -21.36 12.02
N MET A 152 0.51 -20.66 12.88
CA MET A 152 1.66 -19.82 12.50
C MET A 152 2.75 -20.60 11.75
N ASN A 153 3.04 -21.85 12.15
CA ASN A 153 4.12 -22.60 11.51
C ASN A 153 3.89 -22.83 10.01
N GLY A 154 2.64 -23.13 9.62
CA GLY A 154 2.28 -23.23 8.21
C GLY A 154 2.33 -21.88 7.48
N ALA A 155 2.07 -20.77 8.18
CA ALA A 155 2.29 -19.41 7.66
C ALA A 155 3.72 -19.19 7.25
N PHE A 156 4.59 -19.49 8.21
CA PHE A 156 5.99 -19.19 8.13
C PHE A 156 6.66 -20.03 7.06
N GLU A 157 6.33 -21.32 6.98
CA GLU A 157 6.86 -22.21 5.94
C GLU A 157 6.43 -21.80 4.54
N SER A 158 5.13 -21.51 4.35
CA SER A 158 4.61 -21.04 3.06
C SER A 158 5.23 -19.71 2.64
N PHE A 159 5.42 -18.81 3.62
CA PHE A 159 6.14 -17.57 3.40
C PHE A 159 7.60 -17.77 2.99
N CYS A 160 8.34 -18.65 3.68
CA CYS A 160 9.73 -18.97 3.36
C CYS A 160 9.87 -19.59 1.96
N ARG A 161 8.86 -20.35 1.52
CA ARG A 161 8.77 -20.87 0.15
C ARG A 161 8.39 -19.80 -0.89
N GLY A 162 7.99 -18.61 -0.46
CA GLY A 162 7.49 -17.53 -1.33
C GLY A 162 6.06 -17.73 -1.82
N VAL A 163 5.36 -18.77 -1.34
CA VAL A 163 3.97 -19.09 -1.73
C VAL A 163 3.02 -18.46 -0.71
N HIS A 164 2.65 -17.22 -0.95
CA HIS A 164 1.65 -16.48 -0.16
C HIS A 164 1.08 -15.37 -1.04
N ALA A 165 -0.03 -14.75 -0.64
CA ALA A 165 -0.57 -13.62 -1.39
C ALA A 165 0.53 -12.57 -1.67
N SER A 166 0.70 -12.23 -2.96
CA SER A 166 1.69 -11.30 -3.53
C SER A 166 3.17 -11.67 -3.30
N GLY A 167 3.46 -12.88 -2.82
CA GLY A 167 4.83 -13.39 -2.68
C GLY A 167 5.49 -13.75 -4.02
N PRO A 168 6.84 -13.89 -4.05
CA PRO A 168 7.74 -13.91 -2.90
C PRO A 168 8.13 -12.53 -2.37
N PHE A 169 7.98 -12.33 -1.06
CA PHE A 169 8.33 -11.06 -0.38
C PHE A 169 9.79 -10.63 -0.57
N HIS A 170 10.73 -11.56 -0.47
CA HIS A 170 12.15 -11.24 -0.57
C HIS A 170 12.50 -10.66 -1.94
N ASP A 171 11.90 -11.20 -3.00
CA ASP A 171 12.11 -10.71 -4.37
C ASP A 171 11.52 -9.32 -4.55
N HIS A 172 10.33 -9.07 -3.97
CA HIS A 172 9.73 -7.74 -3.96
C HIS A 172 10.67 -6.72 -3.29
N VAL A 173 11.09 -6.98 -2.05
CA VAL A 173 11.96 -6.06 -1.30
C VAL A 173 13.31 -5.85 -1.98
N LEU A 174 13.97 -6.93 -2.42
CA LEU A 174 15.28 -6.85 -3.05
C LEU A 174 15.23 -6.11 -4.40
N SER A 175 14.15 -6.26 -5.16
CA SER A 175 13.99 -5.58 -6.45
C SER A 175 13.89 -4.06 -6.25
N TYR A 176 13.05 -3.58 -5.33
CA TYR A 176 12.95 -2.16 -5.01
C TYR A 176 14.23 -1.60 -4.39
N TRP A 177 14.91 -2.37 -3.54
CA TRP A 177 16.19 -1.96 -2.97
C TRP A 177 17.24 -1.77 -4.07
N LYS A 178 17.41 -2.74 -4.98
CA LYS A 178 18.34 -2.65 -6.11
C LYS A 178 18.00 -1.47 -7.02
N GLU A 179 16.71 -1.27 -7.32
CA GLU A 179 16.26 -0.16 -8.17
C GLU A 179 16.51 1.21 -7.51
N SER A 180 16.37 1.30 -6.18
CA SER A 180 16.71 2.53 -5.43
C SER A 180 18.19 2.90 -5.48
N LEU A 181 19.08 1.91 -5.62
CA LEU A 181 20.50 2.15 -5.84
C LEU A 181 20.80 2.57 -7.28
N ARG A 182 20.05 2.03 -8.24
CA ARG A 182 20.22 2.31 -9.68
C ARG A 182 19.68 3.69 -10.08
N ARG A 183 18.55 4.10 -9.49
CA ARG A 183 17.82 5.33 -9.80
C ARG A 183 17.36 6.03 -8.52
N PRO A 184 18.29 6.54 -7.70
CA PRO A 184 17.97 7.17 -6.41
C PRO A 184 17.09 8.43 -6.56
N GLU A 185 17.06 9.04 -7.74
CA GLU A 185 16.21 10.17 -8.11
C GLU A 185 14.77 9.78 -8.49
N LYS A 186 14.51 8.48 -8.72
CA LYS A 186 13.19 7.95 -9.08
C LYS A 186 12.64 6.94 -8.07
N VAL A 187 13.49 6.31 -7.26
CA VAL A 187 13.08 5.33 -6.25
C VAL A 187 13.76 5.62 -4.91
N LEU A 188 12.96 6.02 -3.92
CA LEU A 188 13.40 6.19 -2.54
C LEU A 188 13.07 4.94 -1.72
N PHE A 189 14.10 4.25 -1.24
CA PHE A 189 13.93 3.13 -0.31
C PHE A 189 13.99 3.63 1.15
N LEU A 190 12.92 3.37 1.90
CA LEU A 190 12.79 3.69 3.33
C LEU A 190 12.68 2.42 4.16
N ARG A 191 13.34 2.41 5.33
CA ARG A 191 13.19 1.34 6.32
C ARG A 191 12.40 1.85 7.50
N TYR A 192 11.52 1.00 8.02
CA TYR A 192 10.66 1.36 9.15
C TYR A 192 11.47 1.67 10.42
N GLU A 193 12.57 0.95 10.62
CA GLU A 193 13.47 1.13 11.76
C GLU A 193 14.17 2.49 11.71
N ASP A 194 14.56 2.96 10.51
CA ASP A 194 15.14 4.29 10.32
C ASP A 194 14.10 5.38 10.58
N LEU A 195 12.85 5.17 10.11
CA LEU A 195 11.72 6.06 10.39
C LEU A 195 11.44 6.19 11.89
N LYS A 196 11.60 5.10 12.66
CA LYS A 196 11.47 5.14 14.12
C LYS A 196 12.65 5.83 14.80
N LYS A 197 13.87 5.57 14.32
CA LYS A 197 15.10 6.07 14.92
C LYS A 197 15.30 7.57 14.71
N ASP A 198 14.98 8.06 13.51
CA ASP A 198 15.09 9.47 13.14
C ASP A 198 13.90 9.89 12.24
N PRO A 199 12.71 10.08 12.84
CA PRO A 199 11.52 10.46 12.08
C PRO A 199 11.72 11.76 11.29
N MET A 200 12.38 12.75 11.91
CA MET A 200 12.60 14.07 11.33
C MET A 200 13.50 14.01 10.11
N GLY A 201 14.65 13.34 10.21
CA GLY A 201 15.57 13.17 9.09
C GLY A 201 14.96 12.37 7.95
N GLN A 202 14.19 11.31 8.24
CA GLN A 202 13.49 10.55 7.20
C GLN A 202 12.39 11.37 6.51
N VAL A 203 11.64 12.20 7.24
CA VAL A 203 10.61 13.07 6.64
C VAL A 203 11.24 14.18 5.79
N LYS A 204 12.35 14.79 6.24
CA LYS A 204 13.13 15.74 5.43
C LYS A 204 13.67 15.08 4.14
N LYS A 205 14.19 13.85 4.25
CA LYS A 205 14.65 13.05 3.10
C LYS A 205 13.52 12.78 2.10
N LEU A 206 12.37 12.32 2.60
CA LEU A 206 11.18 12.06 1.78
C LEU A 206 10.68 13.32 1.07
N ALA A 207 10.58 14.45 1.78
CA ALA A 207 10.15 15.71 1.20
C ALA A 207 11.08 16.21 0.09
N SER A 208 12.39 16.04 0.29
CA SER A 208 13.39 16.39 -0.72
C SER A 208 13.26 15.50 -1.96
N PHE A 209 13.07 14.19 -1.78
CA PHE A 209 12.85 13.25 -2.87
C PHE A 209 11.58 13.57 -3.68
N LEU A 210 10.50 13.97 -2.99
CA LEU A 210 9.24 14.39 -3.61
C LEU A 210 9.30 15.78 -4.27
N GLY A 211 10.47 16.43 -4.30
CA GLY A 211 10.64 17.77 -4.90
C GLY A 211 9.97 18.89 -4.09
N ARG A 212 9.70 18.66 -2.80
CA ARG A 212 9.01 19.59 -1.90
C ARG A 212 9.75 19.76 -0.56
N PRO A 213 11.05 20.08 -0.56
CA PRO A 213 11.84 20.20 0.67
C PRO A 213 11.23 21.22 1.63
N PHE A 214 11.45 21.01 2.93
CA PHE A 214 11.03 21.96 3.96
C PHE A 214 12.00 23.13 4.03
N ALA A 215 11.47 24.34 4.19
CA ALA A 215 12.27 25.55 4.33
C ALA A 215 12.67 25.80 5.79
N LYS A 216 11.82 25.36 6.73
CA LYS A 216 12.02 25.53 8.17
C LYS A 216 11.79 24.22 8.91
N GLU A 217 12.54 24.01 9.99
CA GLU A 217 12.42 22.81 10.83
C GLU A 217 11.04 22.70 11.50
N GLU A 218 10.44 23.84 11.87
CA GLU A 218 9.08 23.95 12.41
C GLU A 218 8.00 23.34 11.49
N GLU A 219 8.21 23.34 10.17
CA GLU A 219 7.28 22.70 9.21
C GLU A 219 7.34 21.19 9.36
N VAL A 220 8.52 20.64 9.63
CA VAL A 220 8.74 19.22 9.81
C VAL A 220 8.03 18.76 11.07
N ASP A 221 8.25 19.45 12.20
CA ASP A 221 7.59 19.15 13.48
C ASP A 221 6.07 19.14 13.38
N LYS A 222 5.48 20.05 12.58
CA LYS A 222 4.03 20.08 12.32
C LYS A 222 3.56 18.86 11.55
N VAL A 223 4.30 18.47 10.50
CA VAL A 223 4.01 17.21 9.79
C VAL A 223 4.12 16.06 10.79
N LEU A 224 5.15 16.04 11.65
CA LEU A 224 5.32 15.01 12.68
C LEU A 224 4.16 14.93 13.66
N TRP A 225 3.67 16.08 14.12
CA TRP A 225 2.52 16.16 14.99
C TRP A 225 1.24 15.68 14.29
N ARG A 226 1.00 16.11 13.04
CA ARG A 226 -0.21 15.76 12.27
C ARG A 226 -0.38 14.25 12.11
N TYR A 227 0.71 13.49 12.05
CA TYR A 227 0.67 12.04 11.89
C TYR A 227 0.85 11.24 13.19
N SER A 228 0.99 11.91 14.34
CA SER A 228 1.25 11.22 15.60
C SER A 228 0.16 10.17 15.84
N LEU A 229 0.55 9.00 16.33
CA LEU A 229 -0.40 7.91 16.57
C LEU A 229 -1.52 8.37 17.51
N GLU A 230 -1.19 9.24 18.45
CA GLU A 230 -2.13 9.89 19.37
C GLU A 230 -3.18 10.71 18.60
N ARG A 231 -2.76 11.64 17.74
CA ARG A 231 -3.70 12.46 16.96
C ARG A 231 -4.55 11.59 16.04
N LEU A 232 -3.93 10.70 15.25
CA LEU A 232 -4.65 9.88 14.27
C LEU A 232 -5.72 8.99 14.93
N LYS A 233 -5.45 8.43 16.12
CA LYS A 233 -6.45 7.62 16.85
C LYS A 233 -7.67 8.43 17.30
N ASN A 234 -7.51 9.73 17.52
CA ASN A 234 -8.55 10.60 18.04
C ASN A 234 -9.37 11.28 16.93
N LEU A 235 -8.98 11.17 15.66
CA LEU A 235 -9.73 11.73 14.54
C LEU A 235 -11.05 10.97 14.30
N GLU A 236 -12.15 11.70 14.16
CA GLU A 236 -13.50 11.14 13.97
C GLU A 236 -13.58 10.19 12.77
N VAL A 237 -12.92 10.53 11.65
CA VAL A 237 -12.82 9.68 10.44
C VAL A 237 -12.16 8.31 10.70
N ASN A 238 -11.42 8.16 11.79
CA ASN A 238 -10.74 6.92 12.16
C ASN A 238 -11.45 6.17 13.30
N GLN A 239 -12.47 6.76 13.95
CA GLN A 239 -13.19 6.12 15.07
C GLN A 239 -14.23 5.09 14.58
N ASN A 240 -14.73 5.25 13.35
CA ASN A 240 -15.75 4.39 12.74
C ASN A 240 -15.22 3.59 11.54
N GLY A 241 -13.89 3.48 11.39
CA GLY A 241 -13.28 2.79 10.26
C GLY A 241 -13.74 1.34 10.17
N VAL A 242 -14.54 1.03 9.14
CA VAL A 242 -14.76 -0.35 8.71
C VAL A 242 -13.42 -0.81 8.16
N ASP A 243 -12.78 -1.75 8.85
CA ASP A 243 -11.61 -2.45 8.32
C ASP A 243 -12.07 -3.11 6.99
N PRO A 244 -11.49 -2.77 5.84
CA PRO A 244 -11.89 -3.35 4.56
C PRO A 244 -11.62 -4.86 4.50
#